data_AF-A0A7G2DAB0-F1
#
_entry.id   AF-A0A7G2DAB0-F1
#
_cell.length_a   1.000
_cell.length_b   1.000
_cell.length_c   1.000
_cell.angle_alpha   90.00
_cell.angle_beta   90.00
_cell.angle_gamma   90.00
#
_symmetry.space_group_name_H-M   'P 1'
#
loop_
_entity.id
_entity.type
_entity.pdbx_description
1 polymer ?
#
loop_
_entity_poly.entity_id
_entity_poly.type
_entity_poly.pdbx_seq_one_letter_code
_entity_poly.pdbx_strand_id
1 'polypeptide(L)'
;MASDVRAIEIMLKTDENARRSISAWIVQIAKKIHEKPEDVVWFFEMRQLMDEVERLAETTTDEELEEWERELEAEQSGIDRPLEELLEMGRRSFKKFKRIEVKLRELGVV
;
A
#
# COMPACT_ATOMS: atom_id res chain seq x y z
N MET A 1 8.11 5.49 -19.79
CA MET A 1 7.50 4.95 -18.55
C MET A 1 8.52 4.84 -17.41
N ALA A 2 9.52 3.94 -17.44
CA ALA A 2 10.50 3.83 -16.33
C ALA A 2 11.48 5.02 -16.17
N SER A 3 11.61 5.88 -17.20
CA SER A 3 12.37 7.13 -17.14
C SER A 3 11.59 8.24 -16.43
N ASP A 4 10.26 8.27 -16.61
CA ASP A 4 9.39 9.34 -16.13
C ASP A 4 9.13 9.20 -14.63
N VAL A 5 8.96 7.95 -14.16
CA VAL A 5 8.83 7.64 -12.73
C VAL A 5 10.10 8.03 -11.97
N ARG A 6 11.29 7.70 -12.50
CA ARG A 6 12.57 8.11 -11.88
C ARG A 6 12.76 9.62 -11.86
N ALA A 7 12.35 10.33 -12.91
CA ALA A 7 12.39 11.79 -12.92
C ALA A 7 11.46 12.40 -11.86
N ILE A 8 10.26 11.83 -11.68
CA ILE A 8 9.31 12.23 -10.64
C ILE A 8 9.87 11.92 -9.24
N GLU A 9 10.47 10.75 -9.02
CA GLU A 9 11.12 10.42 -7.75
C GLU A 9 12.25 11.37 -7.41
N ILE A 10 13.11 11.69 -8.38
CA ILE A 10 14.21 12.65 -8.19
C ILE A 10 13.62 14.02 -7.86
N MET A 11 12.61 14.47 -8.60
CA MET A 11 11.92 15.74 -8.34
C MET A 11 11.31 15.79 -6.94
N LEU A 12 10.70 14.70 -6.46
CA LEU A 12 10.15 14.65 -5.09
C LEU A 12 11.23 14.61 -4.02
N LYS A 13 12.41 14.06 -4.30
CA LYS A 13 13.54 14.06 -3.37
C LYS A 13 14.22 15.44 -3.30
N THR A 14 14.28 16.18 -4.40
CA THR A 14 15.06 17.43 -4.48
C THR A 14 14.22 18.71 -4.38
N ASP A 15 12.95 18.68 -4.77
CA ASP A 15 12.07 19.85 -4.82
C ASP A 15 11.03 19.83 -3.69
N GLU A 16 11.09 20.84 -2.82
CA GLU A 16 10.13 21.04 -1.74
C GLU A 16 8.73 21.46 -2.24
N ASN A 17 8.64 22.23 -3.34
CA ASN A 17 7.38 22.63 -3.93
C ASN A 17 6.64 21.44 -4.55
N ALA A 18 7.37 20.50 -5.15
CA ALA A 18 6.80 19.26 -5.66
C ALA A 18 6.19 18.43 -4.52
N ARG A 19 6.91 18.27 -3.41
CA ARG A 19 6.40 17.58 -2.20
C ARG A 19 5.16 18.26 -1.63
N ARG A 20 5.18 19.59 -1.46
CA ARG A 20 4.01 20.34 -0.99
C ARG A 20 2.80 20.18 -1.90
N SER A 21 3.01 20.15 -3.21
CA SER A 21 1.94 19.99 -4.20
C SER A 21 1.29 18.61 -4.11
N ILE A 22 2.09 17.55 -3.97
CA ILE A 22 1.56 16.19 -3.75
C ILE A 22 0.81 16.10 -2.42
N SER A 23 1.38 16.62 -1.34
CA SER A 23 0.71 16.63 -0.04
C SER A 23 -0.64 17.37 -0.09
N ALA A 24 -0.69 18.51 -0.78
CA ALA A 24 -1.93 19.25 -1.00
C ALA A 24 -2.96 18.43 -1.80
N TRP A 25 -2.51 17.71 -2.82
CA TRP A 25 -3.36 16.79 -3.59
C TRP A 25 -3.95 15.68 -2.74
N ILE A 26 -3.12 15.01 -1.91
CA ILE A 26 -3.58 13.96 -0.98
C ILE A 26 -4.65 14.51 -0.04
N VAL A 27 -4.43 15.71 0.53
CA VAL A 27 -5.40 16.36 1.42
C VAL A 27 -6.71 16.69 0.68
N GLN A 28 -6.64 17.13 -0.56
CA GLN A 28 -7.84 17.41 -1.36
C GLN A 28 -8.62 16.14 -1.70
N ILE A 29 -7.95 15.06 -2.08
CA ILE A 29 -8.57 13.75 -2.32
C ILE A 29 -9.26 13.27 -1.05
N ALA A 30 -8.55 13.26 0.07
CA ALA A 30 -9.07 12.85 1.37
C ALA A 30 -10.34 13.60 1.75
N LYS A 31 -10.34 14.94 1.56
CA LYS A 31 -11.52 15.78 1.78
C LYS A 31 -12.69 15.38 0.86
N LYS A 32 -12.44 15.12 -0.42
CA LYS A 32 -13.49 14.75 -1.39
C LYS A 32 -14.12 13.39 -1.08
N ILE A 33 -13.33 12.42 -0.64
CA ILE A 33 -13.83 11.08 -0.30
C ILE A 33 -14.28 10.95 1.16
N HIS A 34 -14.18 12.01 1.94
CA HIS A 34 -14.46 12.03 3.37
C HIS A 34 -13.67 10.97 4.16
N GLU A 35 -12.37 10.86 3.89
CA GLU A 35 -11.43 10.02 4.63
C GLU A 35 -10.27 10.89 5.15
N LYS A 36 -9.38 10.32 5.97
CA LYS A 36 -8.19 11.05 6.40
C LYS A 36 -7.09 11.00 5.34
N PRO A 37 -6.19 11.99 5.25
CA PRO A 37 -5.04 11.95 4.35
C PRO A 37 -4.20 10.67 4.51
N GLU A 38 -4.01 10.21 5.75
CA GLU A 38 -3.25 8.99 6.06
C GLU A 38 -3.95 7.74 5.51
N ASP A 39 -5.28 7.74 5.42
CA ASP A 39 -6.04 6.62 4.87
C ASP A 39 -5.85 6.50 3.34
N VAL A 40 -5.68 7.64 2.66
CA VAL A 40 -5.39 7.69 1.22
C VAL A 40 -3.98 7.17 0.95
N VAL A 41 -2.99 7.62 1.72
CA VAL A 41 -1.61 7.13 1.62
C VAL A 41 -1.57 5.62 1.86
N TRP A 42 -2.15 5.18 2.98
CA TRP A 42 -2.23 3.77 3.34
C TRP A 42 -2.89 2.91 2.24
N PHE A 43 -3.93 3.42 1.58
CA PHE A 43 -4.57 2.69 0.49
C PHE A 43 -3.60 2.42 -0.67
N PHE A 44 -2.83 3.43 -1.10
CA PHE A 44 -1.89 3.27 -2.21
C PHE A 44 -0.71 2.36 -1.83
N GLU A 45 -0.19 2.47 -0.61
CA GLU A 45 0.84 1.57 -0.08
C GLU A 45 0.34 0.11 -0.08
N MET A 46 -0.87 -0.12 0.44
CA MET A 46 -1.46 -1.47 0.46
C MET A 46 -1.71 -2.00 -0.94
N ARG A 47 -2.15 -1.17 -1.88
CA ARG A 47 -2.36 -1.59 -3.27
C ARG A 47 -1.06 -2.02 -3.94
N GLN A 48 0.01 -1.25 -3.74
CA GLN A 48 1.33 -1.60 -4.27
C GLN A 48 1.82 -2.94 -3.70
N LEU A 49 1.65 -3.17 -2.39
CA LEU A 49 1.99 -4.44 -1.75
C LEU A 49 1.16 -5.60 -2.31
N MET A 50 -0.14 -5.38 -2.53
CA MET A 50 -1.01 -6.40 -3.13
C MET A 50 -0.57 -6.75 -4.56
N ASP A 51 -0.27 -5.75 -5.39
CA ASP A 51 0.20 -5.96 -6.76
C ASP A 51 1.55 -6.70 -6.78
N GLU A 52 2.42 -6.42 -5.81
CA GLU A 52 3.70 -7.10 -5.64
C GLU A 52 3.52 -8.57 -5.23
N VAL A 53 2.65 -8.84 -4.26
CA VAL A 53 2.30 -10.19 -3.83
C VAL A 53 1.65 -10.99 -4.95
N GLU A 54 0.73 -10.39 -5.71
CA GLU A 54 0.08 -11.03 -6.85
C GLU A 54 1.10 -11.40 -7.93
N ARG A 55 2.00 -10.47 -8.27
CA ARG A 55 3.10 -10.74 -9.20
C ARG A 55 4.01 -11.87 -8.71
N LEU A 56 4.38 -11.87 -7.43
CA LEU A 56 5.21 -12.93 -6.87
C LEU A 56 4.48 -14.27 -6.92
N ALA A 57 3.21 -14.33 -6.51
CA ALA A 57 2.40 -15.56 -6.57
C ALA A 57 2.32 -16.16 -7.99
N GLU A 58 2.40 -15.35 -9.04
CA GLU A 58 2.44 -15.82 -10.43
C GLU A 58 3.82 -16.32 -10.89
N THR A 59 4.91 -15.88 -10.25
CA THR A 59 6.28 -16.09 -10.74
C THR A 59 7.17 -16.92 -9.82
N THR A 60 6.78 -17.07 -8.55
CA THR A 60 7.61 -17.69 -7.51
C THR A 60 7.66 -19.21 -7.68
N THR A 61 8.88 -19.74 -7.57
CA THR A 61 9.16 -21.18 -7.58
C THR A 61 9.05 -21.79 -6.18
N ASP A 62 8.89 -23.11 -6.10
CA ASP A 62 8.82 -23.83 -4.82
C ASP A 62 10.09 -23.60 -3.96
N GLU A 63 11.28 -23.49 -4.59
CA GLU A 63 12.55 -23.22 -3.88
C GLU A 63 12.59 -21.81 -3.25
N GLU A 64 12.03 -20.80 -3.93
CA GLU A 64 11.95 -19.43 -3.42
C GLU A 64 10.91 -19.30 -2.28
N LEU A 65 9.80 -20.06 -2.35
CA LEU A 65 8.84 -20.18 -1.25
C LEU A 65 9.48 -20.78 0.00
N GLU A 66 10.26 -21.86 -0.15
CA GLU A 66 10.98 -22.49 0.97
C GLU A 66 12.05 -21.58 1.59
N GLU A 67 12.66 -20.68 0.80
CA GLU A 67 13.59 -19.67 1.29
C GLU A 67 12.86 -18.59 2.09
N TRP A 68 11.72 -18.11 1.60
CA TRP A 68 10.87 -17.14 2.29
C TRP A 68 10.33 -17.68 3.63
N GLU A 69 9.90 -18.93 3.68
CA GLU A 69 9.47 -19.57 4.94
C GLU A 69 10.62 -19.60 5.96
N ARG A 70 11.84 -19.94 5.52
CA ARG A 70 13.03 -19.93 6.38
C ARG A 70 13.39 -18.53 6.88
N GLU A 71 13.25 -17.50 6.04
CA GLU A 71 13.48 -16.11 6.45
C GLU A 71 12.44 -15.63 7.46
N LEU A 72 11.15 -15.94 7.25
CA LEU A 72 10.07 -15.63 8.19
C LEU A 72 10.25 -16.33 9.54
N GLU A 73 10.69 -17.59 9.53
CA GLU A 73 11.02 -18.33 10.74
C GLU A 73 12.24 -17.74 11.48
N ALA A 74 13.24 -17.23 10.74
CA ALA A 74 14.42 -16.59 11.30
C ALA A 74 14.13 -15.18 11.84
N GLU A 75 13.20 -14.45 11.22
CA GLU A 75 12.80 -13.10 11.61
C GLU A 75 11.78 -13.05 12.75
N GLN A 76 11.47 -14.17 13.42
CA GLN A 76 10.48 -14.32 14.50
C GLN A 76 10.55 -13.21 15.59
N SER A 77 10.01 -12.05 15.25
CA SER A 77 9.48 -11.05 16.16
C SER A 77 8.05 -11.49 16.36
N GLY A 78 7.84 -12.28 17.41
CA GLY A 78 6.57 -12.94 17.70
C GLY A 78 5.43 -11.94 17.62
N ILE A 79 4.50 -12.18 16.68
CA ILE A 79 3.22 -11.51 16.69
C ILE A 79 2.48 -12.06 17.91
N ASP A 80 2.57 -11.34 19.04
CA ASP A 80 2.04 -11.75 20.34
C ASP A 80 0.50 -11.59 20.42
N ARG A 81 -0.19 -11.78 19.29
CA ARG A 81 -1.66 -11.64 19.17
C ARG A 81 -2.29 -12.97 18.77
N PRO A 82 -3.44 -13.34 19.33
CA PRO A 82 -4.22 -14.48 18.89
C PRO A 82 -4.56 -14.41 17.40
N LEU A 83 -4.60 -15.56 16.73
CA LEU A 83 -4.96 -15.65 15.31
C LEU A 83 -6.33 -15.01 15.02
N GLU A 84 -7.30 -15.19 15.91
CA GLU A 84 -8.63 -14.58 15.79
C GLU A 84 -8.56 -13.05 15.77
N GLU A 85 -7.66 -12.46 16.55
CA GLU A 85 -7.46 -11.01 16.58
C GLU A 85 -6.84 -10.53 15.27
N LEU A 86 -5.86 -11.26 14.74
CA LEU A 86 -5.24 -10.95 13.45
C LEU A 86 -6.24 -11.05 12.30
N LEU A 87 -7.08 -12.09 12.29
CA LEU A 87 -8.14 -12.25 11.30
C LEU A 87 -9.17 -11.12 11.37
N GLU A 88 -9.55 -10.69 12.57
CA GLU A 88 -10.48 -9.57 12.75
C GLU A 88 -9.85 -8.24 12.31
N MET A 89 -8.58 -8.01 12.64
CA MET A 89 -7.81 -6.86 12.14
C MET A 89 -7.77 -6.85 10.61
N GLY A 90 -7.44 -8.00 9.99
CA GLY A 90 -7.42 -8.17 8.54
C GLY A 90 -8.78 -7.87 7.90
N ARG A 91 -9.87 -8.40 8.46
CA ARG A 91 -11.24 -8.11 7.99
C ARG A 91 -11.59 -6.62 8.05
N ARG A 92 -11.23 -5.94 9.13
CA ARG A 92 -11.46 -4.49 9.27
C ARG A 92 -10.66 -3.69 8.26
N SER A 93 -9.38 -4.02 8.10
CA SER A 93 -8.50 -3.39 7.10
C SER A 93 -9.02 -3.62 5.69
N PHE A 94 -9.43 -4.84 5.33
CA PHE A 94 -9.98 -5.14 4.02
C PHE A 94 -11.27 -4.36 3.72
N LYS A 95 -12.19 -4.27 4.69
CA LYS A 95 -13.40 -3.44 4.55
C LYS A 95 -13.05 -1.96 4.32
N LYS A 96 -12.06 -1.43 5.05
CA LYS A 96 -11.57 -0.06 4.86
C LYS A 96 -10.98 0.12 3.46
N PHE A 97 -10.12 -0.81 3.02
CA PHE A 97 -9.53 -0.79 1.69
C PHE A 97 -10.59 -0.71 0.59
N LYS A 98 -11.55 -1.64 0.59
CA LYS A 98 -12.63 -1.67 -0.41
C LYS A 98 -13.49 -0.40 -0.38
N ARG A 99 -13.77 0.16 0.80
CA ARG A 99 -14.51 1.42 0.93
C ARG A 99 -13.77 2.58 0.24
N ILE A 100 -12.46 2.69 0.48
CA ILE A 100 -11.63 3.75 -0.12
C ILE A 100 -11.50 3.53 -1.63
N GLU A 101 -11.30 2.29 -2.07
CA GLU A 101 -11.21 1.93 -3.49
C GLU A 101 -12.42 2.40 -4.28
N VAL A 102 -13.64 2.11 -3.80
CA VAL A 102 -14.88 2.52 -4.44
C VAL A 102 -14.94 4.05 -4.59
N LYS A 103 -14.65 4.78 -3.51
CA LYS A 103 -14.68 6.24 -3.52
C LYS A 103 -13.63 6.85 -4.46
N LEU A 104 -12.43 6.28 -4.51
CA LEU A 104 -11.38 6.74 -5.42
C LEU A 104 -11.73 6.44 -6.89
N ARG A 105 -12.39 5.31 -7.16
CA ARG A 105 -12.90 4.95 -8.49
C ARG A 105 -14.00 5.91 -8.95
N GLU A 106 -14.90 6.29 -8.07
CA GLU A 106 -15.93 7.32 -8.35
C GLU A 106 -15.32 8.68 -8.70
N LEU A 107 -14.13 8.99 -8.16
CA LEU A 107 -13.37 10.19 -8.50
C LEU A 107 -12.49 10.05 -9.76
N GLY A 108 -12.40 8.86 -10.36
CA GLY A 108 -11.52 8.58 -11.50
C GLY A 108 -10.03 8.62 -11.18
N VAL A 109 -9.67 8.43 -9.90
CA VAL A 109 -8.27 8.41 -9.44
C VAL A 109 -7.65 7.02 -9.62
N VAL A 110 -8.48 5.97 -9.55
CA VAL A 110 -8.06 4.55 -9.65
C VAL A 110 -9.01 3.71 -10.47
#